data_AF-A0A848EL86-F1
#
_entry.id   AF-A0A848EL86-F1
#
_cell.length_a   1.000
_cell.length_b   1.000
_cell.length_c   1.000
_cell.angle_alpha   90.00
_cell.angle_beta   90.00
_cell.angle_gamma   90.00
#
_symmetry.space_group_name_H-M   'P 1'
#
loop_
_entity.id
_entity.type
_entity.pdbx_description
1 polymer ?
#
loop_
_entity_poly.entity_id
_entity_poly.type
_entity_poly.pdbx_seq_one_letter_code
_entity_poly.pdbx_strand_id
1 'polypeptide(L)'
;MAGIDSLLQVMYGFYDGLFQPLLAEGPYVSLGAFSAVLALIFSVIYWWLLDVERQQELKDKVQEKQEERKELQEEGRDDEVKEVMGDMMELNQSMMMLNIKPMLATFVFVGLFFPWLGATYAPAAELSETGNQSYSGNLTYAGETVPVTVTNSSDVVVEVGGSSAQPGGFVSALGVDWQVAKFSESGGGGFLFFGGGGDGPRVKFNAEFVPLPVSLPFVGSVLNWLGFYILITMPLSIVFRKMLGVA
;
A
#
# COMPACT_ATOMS: atom_id res chain seq x y z
N MET A 1 4.43 22.77 -3.86
CA MET A 1 4.65 21.46 -3.21
C MET A 1 4.85 21.58 -1.70
N ALA A 2 5.51 22.62 -1.18
CA ALA A 2 5.77 22.82 0.26
C ALA A 2 4.56 22.78 1.24
N GLY A 3 3.31 22.94 0.76
CA GLY A 3 2.13 22.90 1.62
C GLY A 3 1.56 21.49 1.89
N ILE A 4 1.78 20.53 0.99
CA ILE A 4 1.33 19.14 1.19
C ILE A 4 2.34 18.42 2.08
N ASP A 5 3.63 18.63 1.84
CA ASP A 5 4.70 18.02 2.63
C ASP A 5 4.62 18.43 4.11
N SER A 6 4.31 19.69 4.40
CA SER A 6 4.12 20.16 5.77
C SER A 6 2.87 19.57 6.45
N LEU A 7 1.77 19.44 5.71
CA LEU A 7 0.56 18.75 6.22
C LEU A 7 0.86 17.29 6.53
N LEU A 8 1.55 16.58 5.62
CA LEU A 8 1.94 15.19 5.83
C LEU A 8 2.86 15.03 7.03
N GLN A 9 3.82 15.93 7.24
CA GLN A 9 4.69 15.90 8.42
C GLN A 9 3.90 16.06 9.73
N VAL A 10 2.93 16.98 9.79
CA VAL A 10 2.06 17.15 10.97
C VAL A 10 1.24 15.89 11.21
N MET A 11 0.70 15.30 10.14
CA MET A 11 -0.06 14.06 10.21
C MET A 11 0.79 12.88 10.68
N TYR A 12 2.01 12.76 10.16
CA TYR A 12 2.94 11.70 10.56
C TYR A 12 3.31 11.82 12.03
N GLY A 13 3.59 13.03 12.52
CA GLY A 13 3.84 13.25 13.94
C GLY A 13 2.63 12.90 14.82
N PHE A 14 1.41 13.18 14.36
CA PHE A 14 0.19 12.74 15.04
C PHE A 14 0.06 11.21 15.07
N TYR A 15 0.31 10.54 13.94
CA TYR A 15 0.24 9.08 13.85
C TYR A 15 1.33 8.41 14.69
N ASP A 16 2.56 8.91 14.65
CA ASP A 16 3.66 8.42 15.48
C ASP A 16 3.29 8.53 16.96
N GLY A 17 2.78 9.69 17.42
CA GLY A 17 2.34 9.86 18.81
C GLY A 17 1.18 8.95 19.22
N LEU A 18 0.19 8.77 18.34
CA LEU A 18 -0.98 7.92 18.60
C LEU A 18 -0.63 6.43 18.63
N PHE A 19 0.23 6.00 17.71
CA PHE A 19 0.56 4.59 17.51
C PHE A 19 1.88 4.16 18.13
N GLN A 20 2.60 5.06 18.81
CA GLN A 20 3.87 4.74 19.45
C GLN A 20 3.84 3.49 20.34
N PRO A 21 2.84 3.29 21.22
CA PRO A 21 2.78 2.09 22.05
C PRO A 21 2.69 0.81 21.22
N LEU A 22 2.04 0.88 20.06
CA LEU A 22 1.92 -0.25 19.14
C LEU A 22 3.22 -0.47 18.35
N LEU A 23 3.85 0.61 17.86
CA LEU A 23 5.13 0.55 17.12
C LEU A 23 6.28 0.01 17.98
N ALA A 24 6.25 0.29 19.29
CA ALA A 24 7.25 -0.18 20.26
C ALA A 24 7.24 -1.71 20.46
N GLU A 25 6.13 -2.40 20.18
CA GLU A 25 6.03 -3.87 20.22
C GLU A 25 6.75 -4.54 19.03
N GLY A 26 7.34 -3.75 18.14
CA GLY A 26 8.07 -4.22 16.97
C GLY A 26 7.22 -4.27 15.70
N PRO A 27 7.88 -4.40 14.54
CA PRO A 27 7.25 -4.20 13.24
C PRO A 27 6.20 -5.26 12.93
N TYR A 28 6.44 -6.51 13.33
CA TYR A 28 5.53 -7.63 13.09
C TYR A 28 4.17 -7.46 13.76
N VAL A 29 4.19 -7.13 15.06
CA VAL A 29 2.97 -6.99 15.87
C VAL A 29 2.20 -5.75 15.42
N SER A 30 2.90 -4.64 15.25
CA SER A 30 2.29 -3.38 14.81
C SER A 30 1.68 -3.49 13.43
N LEU A 31 2.42 -4.00 12.44
CA LEU A 31 1.88 -4.16 11.08
C LEU A 31 0.74 -5.18 11.02
N GLY A 32 0.84 -6.30 11.75
CA GLY A 32 -0.25 -7.27 11.85
C GLY A 32 -1.53 -6.66 12.44
N ALA A 33 -1.40 -5.85 13.49
CA ALA A 33 -2.51 -5.11 14.07
C ALA A 33 -3.09 -4.07 13.10
N PHE A 34 -2.25 -3.29 12.41
CA PHE A 34 -2.69 -2.36 11.38
C PHE A 34 -3.44 -3.08 10.25
N SER A 35 -2.95 -4.21 9.77
CA SER A 35 -3.64 -5.02 8.76
C SER A 35 -5.03 -5.44 9.23
N ALA A 36 -5.17 -5.94 10.46
CA ALA A 36 -6.47 -6.37 10.97
C ALA A 36 -7.46 -5.19 11.10
N VAL A 37 -7.00 -4.06 11.64
CA VAL A 37 -7.81 -2.85 11.79
C VAL A 37 -8.19 -2.25 10.44
N LEU A 38 -7.25 -2.16 9.49
CA LEU A 38 -7.51 -1.66 8.14
C LEU A 38 -8.49 -2.56 7.39
N ALA A 39 -8.36 -3.88 7.50
CA ALA A 39 -9.32 -4.81 6.91
C ALA A 39 -10.72 -4.60 7.48
N LEU A 40 -10.85 -4.35 8.79
CA LEU A 40 -12.12 -4.02 9.42
C LEU A 40 -12.66 -2.69 8.93
N ILE A 41 -11.86 -1.63 8.94
CA ILE A 41 -12.25 -0.29 8.47
C ILE A 41 -12.71 -0.34 7.02
N PHE A 42 -11.97 -1.01 6.13
CA PHE A 42 -12.37 -1.16 4.73
C PHE A 42 -13.64 -1.95 4.55
N SER A 43 -13.87 -2.96 5.39
CA SER A 43 -15.11 -3.74 5.36
C SER A 43 -16.30 -2.89 5.82
N VAL A 44 -16.12 -2.06 6.85
CA VAL A 44 -17.13 -1.12 7.33
C VAL A 44 -17.41 -0.02 6.31
N ILE A 45 -16.39 0.58 5.69
CA ILE A 45 -16.55 1.57 4.61
C ILE A 45 -17.33 0.94 3.45
N TYR A 46 -16.96 -0.28 3.05
CA TYR A 46 -17.66 -0.98 1.98
C TYR A 46 -19.13 -1.22 2.31
N TRP A 47 -19.40 -1.79 3.49
CA TRP A 47 -20.74 -2.05 3.97
C TRP A 47 -21.59 -0.77 4.08
N TRP A 48 -21.02 0.31 4.58
CA TRP A 48 -21.75 1.56 4.80
C TRP A 48 -22.06 2.33 3.51
N LEU A 49 -21.19 2.25 2.50
CA LEU A 49 -21.37 2.98 1.23
C LEU A 49 -22.04 2.15 0.13
N LEU A 50 -22.06 0.82 0.27
CA LEU A 50 -22.68 -0.06 -0.71
C LEU A 50 -24.19 -0.18 -0.43
N ASP A 51 -25.00 0.25 -1.39
CA ASP A 51 -26.43 -0.04 -1.40
C ASP A 51 -26.67 -1.48 -1.89
N VAL A 52 -26.82 -2.40 -0.94
CA VAL A 52 -26.96 -3.85 -1.20
C VAL A 52 -28.23 -4.16 -2.00
N GLU A 53 -29.33 -3.48 -1.69
CA GLU A 53 -30.63 -3.67 -2.36
C GLU A 53 -30.54 -3.23 -3.81
N ARG A 54 -29.98 -2.05 -4.07
CA ARG A 54 -29.76 -1.56 -5.43
C ARG A 54 -28.79 -2.45 -6.22
N GLN A 55 -27.78 -3.03 -5.56
CA GLN A 55 -26.87 -3.96 -6.21
C GLN A 55 -27.58 -5.24 -6.66
N GLN A 56 -28.48 -5.79 -5.84
CA GLN A 56 -29.27 -6.97 -6.18
C GLN A 56 -30.25 -6.66 -7.32
N GLU A 57 -31.00 -5.56 -7.22
CA GLU A 57 -31.93 -5.13 -8.27
C GLU A 57 -31.24 -4.96 -9.64
N LEU A 58 -30.05 -4.35 -9.67
CA LEU A 58 -29.28 -4.20 -10.90
C LEU A 58 -28.77 -5.54 -11.44
N LYS A 59 -28.41 -6.50 -10.58
CA LYS A 59 -28.04 -7.86 -11.00
C LYS A 59 -29.21 -8.58 -11.65
N ASP A 60 -30.39 -8.48 -11.05
CA ASP A 60 -31.60 -9.13 -11.55
C ASP A 60 -32.00 -8.55 -12.92
N LYS A 61 -31.98 -7.21 -13.07
CA LYS A 61 -32.22 -6.54 -14.36
C LYS A 61 -31.21 -6.92 -15.44
N VAL A 62 -29.94 -7.07 -15.07
CA VAL A 62 -28.90 -7.55 -16.01
C VAL A 62 -29.21 -8.98 -16.44
N GLN A 63 -29.69 -9.86 -15.56
CA GLN A 63 -30.07 -11.24 -15.92
C GLN A 63 -31.31 -11.28 -16.82
N GLU A 64 -32.34 -10.50 -16.50
CA GLU A 64 -33.54 -10.36 -17.33
C GLU A 64 -33.18 -9.92 -18.76
N LYS A 65 -32.37 -8.86 -18.89
CA LYS A 65 -31.87 -8.37 -20.19
C LYS A 65 -30.98 -9.39 -20.90
N GLN A 66 -30.26 -10.25 -20.16
CA GLN A 66 -29.47 -11.32 -20.76
C GLN A 66 -30.34 -12.43 -21.36
N GLU A 67 -31.51 -12.71 -20.79
CA GLU A 67 -32.50 -13.66 -21.30
C GLU A 67 -33.24 -13.08 -22.51
N GLU A 68 -33.76 -11.86 -22.40
CA GLU A 68 -34.42 -11.13 -23.50
C GLU A 68 -33.53 -11.10 -24.76
N ARG A 69 -32.24 -10.81 -24.59
CA ARG A 69 -31.28 -10.83 -25.70
C ARG A 69 -31.18 -12.20 -26.39
N LYS A 70 -31.25 -13.31 -25.65
CA LYS A 70 -31.18 -14.65 -26.24
C LYS A 70 -32.42 -14.92 -27.09
N GLU A 71 -33.59 -14.57 -26.58
CA GLU A 71 -34.87 -14.70 -27.30
C GLU A 71 -34.85 -13.86 -28.60
N LEU A 72 -34.46 -12.59 -28.52
CA LEU A 72 -34.37 -11.71 -29.69
C LEU A 72 -33.33 -12.15 -30.72
N GLN A 73 -32.25 -12.82 -30.28
CA GLN A 73 -31.26 -13.42 -31.18
C GLN A 73 -31.83 -14.65 -31.91
N GLU A 74 -32.60 -15.49 -31.22
CA GLU A 74 -33.30 -16.62 -31.83
C GLU A 74 -34.35 -16.16 -32.84
N GLU A 75 -35.01 -15.03 -32.58
CA GLU A 75 -35.97 -14.37 -33.48
C GLU A 75 -35.34 -13.59 -34.65
N GLY A 76 -34.01 -13.39 -34.65
CA GLY A 76 -33.30 -12.65 -35.70
C GLY A 76 -33.55 -11.12 -35.70
N ARG A 77 -33.89 -10.55 -34.54
CA ARG A 77 -34.24 -9.11 -34.37
C ARG A 77 -33.02 -8.27 -34.04
N ASP A 78 -32.11 -8.17 -35.01
CA ASP A 78 -30.77 -7.56 -34.83
C ASP A 78 -30.75 -6.13 -34.26
N ASP A 79 -31.74 -5.30 -34.57
CA ASP A 79 -31.80 -3.92 -34.07
C ASP A 79 -32.21 -3.85 -32.59
N GLU A 80 -33.10 -4.74 -32.15
CA GLU A 80 -33.51 -4.82 -30.74
C GLU A 80 -32.43 -5.48 -29.88
N VAL A 81 -31.66 -6.41 -30.46
CA VAL A 81 -30.46 -6.94 -29.82
C VAL A 81 -29.45 -5.83 -29.49
N LYS A 82 -29.32 -4.80 -30.36
CA LYS A 82 -28.47 -3.64 -30.07
C LYS A 82 -29.04 -2.78 -28.94
N GLU A 83 -30.35 -2.58 -28.90
CA GLU A 83 -31.03 -1.84 -27.84
C GLU A 83 -30.82 -2.51 -26.48
N VAL A 84 -31.08 -3.82 -26.38
CA VAL A 84 -30.84 -4.60 -25.15
C VAL A 84 -29.37 -4.57 -24.73
N MET A 85 -28.44 -4.58 -25.68
CA MET A 85 -27.02 -4.43 -25.37
C MET A 85 -26.69 -3.05 -24.78
N GLY A 86 -27.35 -1.99 -25.27
CA GLY A 86 -27.28 -0.64 -24.71
C GLY A 86 -27.78 -0.60 -23.27
N ASP A 87 -28.99 -1.14 -23.03
CA ASP A 87 -29.56 -1.26 -21.68
C ASP A 87 -28.63 -2.02 -20.72
N MET A 88 -28.10 -3.15 -21.16
CA MET A 88 -27.14 -3.93 -20.39
C MET A 88 -25.88 -3.12 -20.05
N MET A 89 -25.40 -2.29 -20.97
CA MET A 89 -24.25 -1.41 -20.72
C MET A 89 -24.58 -0.36 -19.65
N GLU A 90 -25.76 0.27 -19.72
CA GLU A 90 -26.22 1.25 -18.73
C GLU A 90 -26.42 0.64 -17.33
N LEU A 91 -26.99 -0.56 -17.26
CA LEU A 91 -27.14 -1.31 -16.01
C LEU A 91 -25.77 -1.69 -15.42
N ASN A 92 -24.82 -2.14 -16.25
CA ASN A 92 -23.47 -2.43 -15.82
C ASN A 92 -22.72 -1.17 -15.35
N GLN A 93 -22.90 -0.03 -16.03
CA GLN A 93 -22.35 1.25 -15.59
C GLN A 93 -22.92 1.65 -14.22
N SER A 94 -24.23 1.50 -14.03
CA SER A 94 -24.89 1.77 -12.75
C SER A 94 -24.32 0.88 -11.64
N MET A 95 -24.11 -0.41 -11.92
CA MET A 95 -23.51 -1.35 -10.98
C MET A 95 -22.04 -1.00 -10.68
N MET A 96 -21.28 -0.55 -11.69
CA MET A 96 -19.92 -0.08 -11.52
C MET A 96 -19.88 1.17 -10.63
N MET A 97 -20.71 2.18 -10.90
CA MET A 97 -20.78 3.42 -10.10
C MET A 97 -21.16 3.15 -8.65
N LEU A 98 -22.05 2.18 -8.42
CA LEU A 98 -22.42 1.74 -7.08
C LEU A 98 -21.20 1.21 -6.30
N ASN A 99 -20.30 0.47 -6.95
CA ASN A 99 -19.06 -0.03 -6.36
C ASN A 99 -17.94 1.03 -6.29
N ILE A 100 -17.95 2.02 -7.18
CA ILE A 100 -16.95 3.11 -7.20
C ILE A 100 -17.04 3.95 -5.92
N LYS A 101 -18.22 4.20 -5.36
CA LYS A 101 -18.39 5.01 -4.14
C LYS A 101 -17.56 4.46 -2.96
N PRO A 102 -17.73 3.19 -2.55
CA PRO A 102 -16.84 2.55 -1.58
C PRO A 102 -15.37 2.62 -1.99
N MET A 103 -15.05 2.32 -3.25
CA MET A 103 -13.68 2.27 -3.73
C MET A 103 -12.98 3.63 -3.59
N LEU A 104 -13.64 4.71 -3.99
CA LEU A 104 -13.10 6.07 -3.89
C LEU A 104 -12.91 6.48 -2.43
N ALA A 105 -13.86 6.14 -1.55
CA ALA A 105 -13.71 6.38 -0.12
C ALA A 105 -12.50 5.62 0.46
N THR A 106 -12.32 4.34 0.10
CA THR A 106 -11.13 3.59 0.51
C THR A 106 -9.85 4.17 -0.08
N PHE A 107 -9.86 4.65 -1.32
CA PHE A 107 -8.68 5.25 -1.95
C PHE A 107 -8.26 6.54 -1.25
N VAL A 108 -9.21 7.41 -0.91
CA VAL A 108 -8.93 8.63 -0.13
C VAL A 108 -8.36 8.28 1.24
N PHE A 109 -8.94 7.28 1.91
CA PHE A 109 -8.42 6.80 3.19
C PHE A 109 -7.00 6.24 3.06
N VAL A 110 -6.76 5.41 2.04
CA VAL A 110 -5.43 4.83 1.73
C VAL A 110 -4.43 5.95 1.46
N GLY A 111 -4.77 6.94 0.63
CA GLY A 111 -3.91 8.08 0.32
C GLY A 111 -3.54 8.92 1.54
N LEU A 112 -4.34 8.87 2.61
CA LEU A 112 -4.07 9.57 3.87
C LEU A 112 -3.14 8.77 4.80
N PHE A 113 -3.32 7.45 4.85
CA PHE A 113 -2.69 6.57 5.84
C PHE A 113 -1.47 5.79 5.33
N PHE A 114 -1.50 5.34 4.07
CA PHE A 114 -0.43 4.52 3.50
C PHE A 114 0.90 5.25 3.29
N PRO A 115 0.94 6.56 2.96
CA PRO A 115 2.21 7.28 2.91
C PRO A 115 2.96 7.22 4.25
N TRP A 116 2.22 7.32 5.36
CA TRP A 116 2.78 7.17 6.70
C TRP A 116 3.29 5.74 6.94
N LEU A 117 2.48 4.70 6.67
CA LEU A 117 2.94 3.30 6.77
C LEU A 117 4.21 3.05 5.94
N GLY A 118 4.27 3.60 4.72
CA GLY A 118 5.44 3.52 3.86
C GLY A 118 6.66 4.21 4.47
N ALA A 119 6.49 5.39 5.07
CA ALA A 119 7.56 6.08 5.78
C ALA A 119 8.03 5.32 7.04
N THR A 120 7.13 4.63 7.74
CA THR A 120 7.45 3.84 8.93
C THR A 120 8.16 2.52 8.60
N TYR A 121 7.70 1.77 7.59
CA TYR A 121 8.21 0.41 7.30
C TYR A 121 9.09 0.29 6.05
N ALA A 122 9.17 1.33 5.22
CA ALA A 122 10.11 1.45 4.11
C ALA A 122 10.77 2.84 4.05
N PRO A 123 11.44 3.28 5.14
CA PRO A 123 12.01 4.60 5.24
C PRO A 123 13.12 4.81 4.19
N ALA A 124 13.18 6.01 3.66
CA ALA A 124 14.33 6.49 2.91
C ALA A 124 15.15 7.40 3.83
N ALA A 125 16.37 6.99 4.16
CA ALA A 125 17.29 7.88 4.86
C ALA A 125 17.83 8.89 3.85
N GLU A 126 17.54 10.17 4.09
CA GLU A 126 18.18 11.27 3.38
C GLU A 126 19.62 11.39 3.86
N LEU A 127 20.55 11.48 2.92
CA LEU A 127 21.97 11.50 3.20
C LEU A 127 22.56 12.84 2.82
N SER A 128 23.59 13.25 3.56
CA SER A 128 24.45 14.39 3.27
C SER A 128 25.87 13.91 3.00
N GLU A 129 26.49 14.44 1.95
CA GLU A 129 27.88 14.14 1.63
C GLU A 129 28.78 14.68 2.75
N THR A 130 29.54 13.80 3.39
CA THR A 130 30.41 14.13 4.54
C THR A 130 31.89 13.99 4.18
N GLY A 131 32.21 13.29 3.10
CA GLY A 131 33.57 13.14 2.59
C GLY A 131 33.59 12.53 1.20
N ASN A 132 34.80 12.29 0.67
CA ASN A 132 34.98 11.74 -0.67
C ASN A 132 34.32 10.36 -0.76
N GLN A 133 33.19 10.27 -1.49
CA GLN A 133 32.37 9.06 -1.63
C GLN A 133 31.75 8.51 -0.33
N SER A 134 31.61 9.35 0.70
CA SER A 134 30.96 8.97 1.96
C SER A 134 29.80 9.89 2.30
N TYR A 135 28.66 9.27 2.58
CA TYR A 135 27.39 9.93 2.86
C TYR A 135 26.90 9.53 4.24
N SER A 136 26.32 10.46 4.99
CA SER A 136 25.78 10.19 6.32
C SER A 136 24.36 10.72 6.45
N GLY A 137 23.53 10.00 7.19
CA GLY A 137 22.16 10.40 7.51
C GLY A 137 21.65 9.59 8.69
N ASN A 138 20.33 9.58 8.88
CA ASN A 138 19.70 8.86 9.97
C ASN A 138 18.60 7.95 9.45
N LEU A 139 18.52 6.75 10.03
CA LEU A 139 17.38 5.86 9.94
C LEU A 139 16.51 6.11 11.16
N THR A 140 15.22 6.37 10.93
CA THR A 140 14.24 6.59 12.00
C THR A 140 13.19 5.49 11.98
N TYR A 141 12.90 4.90 13.13
CA TYR A 141 11.80 3.97 13.33
C TYR A 141 11.27 4.07 14.75
N ALA A 142 9.94 4.04 14.92
CA ALA A 142 9.27 4.15 16.22
C ALA A 142 9.82 5.31 17.09
N GLY A 143 10.06 6.49 16.51
CA GLY A 143 10.59 7.66 17.21
C GLY A 143 12.06 7.57 17.63
N GLU A 144 12.74 6.44 17.40
CA GLU A 144 14.17 6.27 17.63
C GLU A 144 14.97 6.48 16.35
N THR A 145 16.19 7.01 16.47
CA THR A 145 17.06 7.31 15.33
C THR A 145 18.41 6.63 15.48
N VAL A 146 18.88 5.99 14.40
CA VAL A 146 20.21 5.39 14.32
C VAL A 146 20.97 6.01 13.15
N PRO A 147 22.25 6.40 13.35
CA PRO A 147 23.05 6.96 12.26
C PRO A 147 23.29 5.90 11.17
N VAL A 148 23.23 6.37 9.93
CA VAL A 148 23.49 5.61 8.71
C VAL A 148 24.69 6.22 8.01
N THR A 149 25.66 5.40 7.64
CA THR A 149 26.79 5.80 6.82
C THR A 149 26.81 4.96 5.55
N VAL A 150 26.99 5.59 4.40
CA VAL A 150 27.13 4.93 3.10
C VAL A 150 28.49 5.29 2.53
N THR A 151 29.28 4.29 2.17
CA THR A 151 30.57 4.47 1.48
C THR A 151 30.47 3.88 0.08
N ASN A 152 30.74 4.70 -0.94
CA ASN A 152 30.66 4.33 -2.36
C ASN A 152 32.04 4.34 -3.03
N SER A 153 32.93 3.42 -2.63
CA SER A 153 34.30 3.35 -3.18
C SER A 153 34.45 2.35 -4.33
N SER A 154 34.25 1.06 -4.07
CA SER A 154 34.30 -0.02 -5.07
C SER A 154 32.98 -0.81 -5.13
N ASP A 155 32.42 -1.09 -3.96
CA ASP A 155 31.05 -1.56 -3.75
C ASP A 155 30.36 -0.60 -2.80
N VAL A 156 29.05 -0.41 -2.96
CA VAL A 156 28.26 0.39 -2.02
C VAL A 156 28.12 -0.40 -0.72
N VAL A 157 28.64 0.13 0.38
CA VAL A 157 28.49 -0.43 1.72
C VAL A 157 27.67 0.53 2.56
N VAL A 158 26.64 0.01 3.20
CA VAL A 158 25.73 0.73 4.09
C VAL A 158 25.93 0.22 5.51
N GLU A 159 26.30 1.11 6.41
CA GLU A 159 26.50 0.85 7.82
C GLU A 159 25.37 1.48 8.64
N VAL A 160 24.73 0.68 9.50
CA VAL A 160 23.64 1.10 10.37
C VAL A 160 23.83 0.44 11.73
N GLY A 161 23.91 1.23 12.80
CA GLY A 161 23.94 0.70 14.18
C GLY A 161 25.10 -0.26 14.47
N GLY A 162 26.22 -0.14 13.76
CA GLY A 162 27.39 -1.03 13.89
C GLY A 162 27.33 -2.31 13.05
N SER A 163 26.28 -2.51 12.25
CA SER A 163 26.16 -3.58 11.25
C SER A 163 26.34 -3.01 9.85
N SER A 164 27.00 -3.75 8.94
CA SER A 164 27.24 -3.30 7.56
C SER A 164 26.73 -4.31 6.54
N ALA A 165 26.15 -3.80 5.45
CA ALA A 165 25.66 -4.63 4.35
C ALA A 165 25.77 -3.89 3.00
N GLN A 166 25.85 -4.68 1.93
CA GLN A 166 25.69 -4.18 0.56
C GLN A 166 24.20 -4.10 0.18
N PRO A 167 23.81 -3.33 -0.85
CA PRO A 167 22.47 -3.39 -1.40
C PRO A 167 22.01 -4.83 -1.70
N GLY A 168 20.83 -5.19 -1.21
CA GLY A 168 20.27 -6.55 -1.21
C GLY A 168 20.54 -7.34 0.09
N GLY A 169 21.52 -6.91 0.89
CA GLY A 169 21.81 -7.46 2.21
C GLY A 169 20.97 -6.83 3.33
N PHE A 170 21.24 -7.26 4.56
CA PHE A 170 20.44 -6.92 5.74
C PHE A 170 21.30 -6.29 6.83
N VAL A 171 20.71 -5.33 7.53
CA VAL A 171 21.28 -4.71 8.72
C VAL A 171 20.25 -4.73 9.84
N SER A 172 20.67 -5.14 11.04
CA SER A 172 19.79 -5.17 12.20
C SER A 172 19.96 -3.88 13.00
N ALA A 173 18.89 -3.10 13.13
CA ALA A 173 18.87 -1.86 13.90
C ALA A 173 17.46 -1.57 14.41
N LEU A 174 17.34 -0.90 15.56
CA LEU A 174 16.04 -0.52 16.13
C LEU A 174 15.10 -1.72 16.37
N GLY A 175 15.66 -2.91 16.64
CA GLY A 175 14.90 -4.15 16.82
C GLY A 175 14.29 -4.72 15.54
N VAL A 176 14.72 -4.24 14.37
CA VAL A 176 14.21 -4.63 13.06
C VAL A 176 15.36 -5.04 12.14
N ASP A 177 15.11 -6.07 11.33
CA ASP A 177 15.98 -6.44 10.23
C ASP A 177 15.60 -5.62 8.98
N TRP A 178 16.50 -4.75 8.55
CA TRP A 178 16.31 -3.86 7.43
C TRP A 178 17.05 -4.39 6.22
N GLN A 179 16.32 -4.64 5.14
CA GLN A 179 16.93 -4.87 3.84
C GLN A 179 17.39 -3.54 3.25
N VAL A 180 18.67 -3.45 2.90
CA VAL A 180 19.24 -2.32 2.15
C VAL A 180 18.76 -2.43 0.71
N ALA A 181 17.70 -1.71 0.34
CA ALA A 181 17.04 -1.92 -0.96
C ALA A 181 17.83 -1.29 -2.12
N LYS A 182 18.11 0.01 -2.02
CA LYS A 182 18.79 0.76 -3.07
C LYS A 182 19.41 2.03 -2.53
N PHE A 183 20.65 2.29 -2.94
CA PHE A 183 21.29 3.60 -2.83
C PHE A 183 21.11 4.38 -4.15
N SER A 184 20.86 5.68 -4.05
CA SER A 184 20.66 6.58 -5.19
C SER A 184 21.30 7.93 -4.90
N GLU A 185 22.24 8.35 -5.75
CA GLU A 185 22.92 9.65 -5.61
C GLU A 185 22.09 10.82 -6.15
N SER A 186 21.32 10.59 -7.21
CA SER A 186 20.31 11.53 -7.70
C SER A 186 18.93 11.10 -7.20
N GLY A 187 18.11 12.05 -6.78
CA GLY A 187 16.76 11.78 -6.28
C GLY A 187 15.89 11.07 -7.32
N GLY A 188 15.75 9.74 -7.22
CA GLY A 188 14.86 8.96 -8.09
C GLY A 188 13.37 9.07 -7.73
N GLY A 189 12.56 9.53 -8.70
CA GLY A 189 11.14 9.89 -8.56
C GLY A 189 10.24 8.91 -7.80
N GLY A 190 9.42 9.48 -6.93
CA GLY A 190 8.33 8.81 -6.24
C GLY A 190 7.11 8.57 -7.12
N PHE A 191 6.44 7.45 -6.92
CA PHE A 191 5.15 7.18 -7.54
C PHE A 191 4.03 7.77 -6.68
N LEU A 192 3.33 8.81 -7.18
CA LEU A 192 2.12 9.51 -6.68
C LEU A 192 2.02 9.82 -5.16
N PHE A 193 2.17 8.81 -4.29
CA PHE A 193 2.05 8.87 -2.82
C PHE A 193 3.24 8.24 -2.07
N PHE A 194 4.10 7.46 -2.74
CA PHE A 194 5.16 6.64 -2.12
C PHE A 194 6.57 7.12 -2.42
N GLY A 195 6.73 8.37 -2.86
CA GLY A 195 8.05 8.97 -2.86
C GLY A 195 7.97 10.46 -2.70
N GLY A 196 8.05 10.86 -1.43
CA GLY A 196 8.68 12.10 -1.07
C GLY A 196 10.19 12.00 -1.25
N GLY A 197 10.82 13.15 -1.38
CA GLY A 197 12.27 13.28 -1.22
C GLY A 197 12.92 13.80 -2.48
N GLY A 198 13.01 15.13 -2.52
CA GLY A 198 14.23 15.93 -2.65
C GLY A 198 15.30 15.51 -3.66
N ASP A 199 15.89 16.53 -4.30
CA ASP A 199 17.14 16.40 -5.03
C ASP A 199 18.28 16.13 -4.03
N GLY A 200 18.63 14.86 -3.80
CA GLY A 200 19.74 14.49 -2.92
C GLY A 200 20.01 12.99 -2.82
N PRO A 201 21.19 12.59 -2.30
CA PRO A 201 21.56 11.21 -2.12
C PRO A 201 20.72 10.56 -1.01
N ARG A 202 20.29 9.31 -1.25
CA ARG A 202 19.45 8.57 -0.30
C ARG A 202 19.70 7.07 -0.35
N VAL A 203 19.42 6.42 0.77
CA VAL A 203 19.35 4.96 0.85
C VAL A 203 17.96 4.54 1.32
N LYS A 204 17.35 3.61 0.58
CA LYS A 204 16.05 3.04 0.91
C LYS A 204 16.24 1.77 1.73
N PHE A 205 15.51 1.68 2.83
CA PHE A 205 15.39 0.48 3.64
C PHE A 205 14.00 -0.12 3.48
N ASN A 206 13.89 -1.43 3.60
CA ASN A 206 12.61 -2.11 3.77
C ASN A 206 12.70 -2.96 5.04
N ALA A 207 11.73 -2.82 5.93
CA ALA A 207 11.59 -3.77 7.03
C ALA A 207 11.30 -5.16 6.45
N GLU A 208 12.07 -6.15 6.87
CA GLU A 208 11.85 -7.55 6.55
C GLU A 208 10.77 -8.12 7.47
N PHE A 209 9.83 -8.86 6.85
CA PHE A 209 8.81 -9.59 7.60
C PHE A 209 8.96 -11.09 7.37
N VAL A 210 8.77 -11.54 6.13
CA VAL A 210 8.78 -12.98 5.83
C VAL A 210 9.80 -13.28 4.75
N PRO A 211 10.87 -14.05 5.04
CA PRO A 211 11.75 -14.53 3.99
C PRO A 211 10.97 -15.51 3.11
N LEU A 212 11.06 -15.34 1.79
CA LEU A 212 10.37 -16.22 0.84
C LEU A 212 11.28 -17.40 0.48
N PRO A 213 10.75 -18.64 0.41
CA PRO A 213 11.53 -19.82 0.04
C PRO A 213 11.98 -19.78 -1.44
N VAL A 214 11.37 -18.92 -2.25
CA VAL A 214 11.69 -18.69 -3.66
C VAL A 214 11.59 -17.20 -3.98
N SER A 215 12.52 -16.67 -4.77
CA SER A 215 12.47 -15.28 -5.19
C SER A 215 11.37 -15.08 -6.24
N LEU A 216 10.36 -14.26 -5.93
CA LEU A 216 9.31 -13.92 -6.88
C LEU A 216 9.75 -12.79 -7.81
N PRO A 217 9.38 -12.82 -9.11
CA PRO A 217 9.57 -11.66 -9.98
C PRO A 217 8.85 -10.45 -9.37
N PHE A 218 9.49 -9.29 -9.40
CA PHE A 218 9.04 -8.00 -8.85
C PHE A 218 8.99 -7.85 -7.32
N VAL A 219 8.83 -8.94 -6.55
CA VAL A 219 8.78 -8.90 -5.07
C VAL A 219 10.13 -9.25 -4.43
N GLY A 220 10.97 -10.03 -5.11
CA GLY A 220 12.29 -10.44 -4.62
C GLY A 220 12.23 -11.66 -3.71
N SER A 221 13.27 -11.84 -2.89
CA SER A 221 13.43 -12.96 -1.95
C SER A 221 12.81 -12.72 -0.56
N VAL A 222 12.25 -11.52 -0.34
CA VAL A 222 11.72 -11.09 0.96
C VAL A 222 10.34 -10.48 0.75
N LEU A 223 9.39 -10.85 1.62
CA LEU A 223 8.10 -10.19 1.69
C LEU A 223 8.25 -8.88 2.47
N ASN A 224 8.15 -7.76 1.76
CA ASN A 224 8.14 -6.42 2.36
C ASN A 224 6.84 -6.15 3.13
N TRP A 225 6.79 -5.00 3.81
CA TRP A 225 5.63 -4.57 4.60
C TRP A 225 4.32 -4.58 3.80
N LEU A 226 4.35 -4.14 2.54
CA LEU A 226 3.14 -4.08 1.70
C LEU A 226 2.63 -5.49 1.38
N GLY A 227 3.53 -6.41 1.05
CA GLY A 227 3.20 -7.81 0.79
C GLY A 227 2.64 -8.50 2.03
N PHE A 228 3.27 -8.29 3.19
CA PHE A 228 2.79 -8.81 4.46
C PHE A 228 1.40 -8.27 4.81
N TYR A 229 1.21 -6.96 4.62
CA TYR A 229 -0.08 -6.31 4.79
C TYR A 229 -1.16 -6.93 3.89
N ILE A 230 -0.90 -7.10 2.59
CA ILE A 230 -1.86 -7.69 1.64
C ILE A 230 -2.21 -9.13 2.03
N LEU A 231 -1.21 -9.90 2.45
CA LEU A 231 -1.36 -11.31 2.83
C LEU A 231 -2.33 -11.48 4.01
N ILE A 232 -2.26 -10.58 4.99
CA ILE A 232 -3.16 -10.61 6.16
C ILE A 232 -4.53 -10.00 5.81
N THR A 233 -4.54 -8.89 5.08
CA THR A 233 -5.79 -8.13 4.85
C THR A 233 -6.75 -8.80 3.89
N MET A 234 -6.27 -9.49 2.85
CA MET A 234 -7.16 -10.20 1.92
C MET A 234 -8.11 -11.19 2.62
N PRO A 235 -7.61 -12.21 3.36
CA PRO A 235 -8.50 -13.17 4.02
C PRO A 235 -9.38 -12.50 5.09
N LEU A 236 -8.84 -11.56 5.87
CA LEU A 236 -9.62 -10.84 6.88
C LEU A 236 -10.76 -10.01 6.28
N SER A 237 -10.51 -9.36 5.13
CA SER A 237 -11.55 -8.57 4.46
C SER A 237 -12.74 -9.44 4.02
N ILE A 238 -12.48 -10.67 3.57
CA ILE A 238 -13.54 -11.62 3.21
C ILE A 238 -14.35 -12.01 4.47
N VAL A 239 -13.67 -12.33 5.57
CA VAL A 239 -14.31 -12.69 6.84
C VAL A 239 -15.19 -11.53 7.34
N PHE A 240 -14.65 -10.32 7.41
CA PHE A 240 -15.39 -9.16 7.91
C PHE A 240 -16.55 -8.76 7.00
N ARG A 241 -16.39 -8.78 5.68
CA ARG A 241 -17.51 -8.50 4.76
C ARG A 241 -18.62 -9.53 4.86
N LYS A 242 -18.28 -10.81 5.04
CA LYS A 242 -19.27 -11.86 5.28
C LYS A 242 -20.01 -11.66 6.59
N MET A 243 -19.31 -11.26 7.66
CA MET A 243 -19.94 -10.91 8.95
C MET A 243 -20.91 -9.72 8.83
N LEU A 244 -20.63 -8.78 7.92
CA LEU A 244 -21.47 -7.62 7.65
C LEU A 244 -22.58 -7.88 6.62
N GLY A 245 -22.66 -9.10 6.05
CA GLY A 245 -23.70 -9.47 5.08
C GLY A 245 -23.56 -8.85 3.69
N VAL A 246 -22.36 -8.38 3.33
CA VAL A 246 -22.07 -7.74 2.04
C VAL A 246 -21.24 -8.59 1.08
N ALA A 247 -20.88 -9.80 1.49
CA ALA A 247 -20.15 -10.79 0.69
C ALA A 247 -20.78 -12.18 0.81
#